data_AF-A0A0F9E3F1-F1
#
_entry.id   AF-A0A0F9E3F1-F1
#
_cell.length_a   1.000
_cell.length_b   1.000
_cell.length_c   1.000
_cell.angle_alpha   90.00
_cell.angle_beta   90.00
_cell.angle_gamma   90.00
#
_symmetry.space_group_name_H-M   'P 1'
#
loop_
_entity.id
_entity.type
_entity.pdbx_description
1 polymer ?
#
loop_
_entity_poly.entity_id
_entity_poly.type
_entity_poly.pdbx_seq_one_letter_code
_entity_poly.pdbx_strand_id
1 'polypeptide(L)'
;MEGKDYIAIVQCHLVKQRCSGYLCERALHERTGGFSGYASDKNYRTLYLSCGGCCGRALHRKLSHLIRKIKAREGVEKDRIV
;
A
#
# COMPACT_ATOMS: atom_id res chain seq x y z
N MET A 1 -3.69 -0.21 14.30
CA MET A 1 -3.09 0.96 13.61
C MET A 1 -4.12 2.06 13.43
N GLU A 2 -4.30 2.87 14.47
CA GLU A 2 -5.28 3.96 14.51
C GLU A 2 -4.85 5.13 13.62
N GLY A 3 -5.81 5.87 13.05
CA GLY A 3 -5.53 7.07 12.25
C GLY A 3 -5.03 6.86 10.81
N LYS A 4 -4.81 5.62 10.35
CA LYS A 4 -4.42 5.32 8.95
C LYS A 4 -5.63 5.10 8.05
N ASP A 5 -5.67 5.71 6.87
CA ASP A 5 -6.77 5.55 5.89
C ASP A 5 -6.33 4.86 4.61
N TYR A 6 -5.04 4.91 4.29
CA TYR A 6 -4.47 4.28 3.11
C TYR A 6 -3.41 3.25 3.46
N ILE A 7 -3.42 2.16 2.71
CA ILE A 7 -2.39 1.12 2.74
C ILE A 7 -1.77 1.01 1.35
N ALA A 8 -0.47 1.29 1.25
CA ALA A 8 0.32 1.12 0.04
C ALA A 8 1.06 -0.22 0.08
N ILE A 9 0.50 -1.23 -0.58
CA ILE A 9 1.09 -2.57 -0.63
C ILE A 9 2.16 -2.60 -1.71
N VAL A 10 3.42 -2.63 -1.26
CA VAL A 10 4.59 -2.71 -2.15
C VAL A 10 4.91 -4.15 -2.49
N GLN A 11 4.90 -4.47 -3.78
CA GLN A 11 5.15 -5.81 -4.29
C GLN A 11 6.44 -5.84 -5.11
N CYS A 12 7.21 -6.91 -5.01
CA CYS A 12 8.43 -7.06 -5.79
C CYS A 12 8.12 -7.11 -7.29
N HIS A 13 8.84 -6.32 -8.09
CA HIS A 13 8.64 -6.23 -9.53
C HIS A 13 8.90 -7.56 -10.24
N LEU A 14 9.96 -8.27 -9.84
CA LEU A 14 10.32 -9.57 -10.43
C LEU A 14 9.28 -10.63 -10.08
N VAL A 15 8.86 -10.71 -8.81
CA VAL A 15 7.85 -11.68 -8.37
C VAL A 15 6.50 -11.41 -9.04
N LYS A 16 6.13 -10.15 -9.25
CA LYS A 16 4.90 -9.74 -9.93
C LYS A 16 4.81 -10.13 -11.41
N GLN A 17 5.90 -10.61 -12.03
CA GLN A 17 5.83 -11.23 -13.36
C GLN A 17 5.04 -12.55 -13.35
N ARG A 18 4.94 -13.21 -12.19
CA ARG A 18 4.16 -14.45 -12.01
C ARG A 18 3.07 -14.32 -10.95
N CYS A 19 3.29 -13.47 -9.94
CA CYS A 19 2.36 -13.25 -8.84
C CYS A 19 1.26 -12.27 -9.25
N SER A 20 0.00 -12.69 -9.16
CA SER A 20 -1.16 -11.81 -9.36
C SER A 20 -1.34 -10.79 -8.23
N GLY A 21 -0.83 -11.09 -7.03
CA GLY A 21 -1.08 -10.32 -5.82
C GLY A 21 -2.29 -10.81 -5.02
N TYR A 22 -2.95 -11.88 -5.46
CA TYR A 22 -4.12 -12.47 -4.80
C TYR A 22 -3.91 -12.74 -3.31
N LEU A 23 -2.77 -13.32 -2.93
CA LEU A 23 -2.51 -13.62 -1.51
C LEU A 23 -2.32 -12.36 -0.66
N CYS A 24 -1.80 -11.27 -1.23
CA CYS A 24 -1.71 -9.99 -0.51
C CYS A 24 -3.11 -9.39 -0.30
N GLU A 25 -3.97 -9.49 -1.31
CA GLU A 25 -5.36 -9.03 -1.24
C GLU A 25 -6.15 -9.85 -0.23
N ARG A 26 -6.09 -11.19 -0.30
CA ARG A 26 -6.75 -12.08 0.65
C ARG A 26 -6.27 -11.86 2.09
N ALA A 27 -4.95 -11.75 2.29
CA ALA A 27 -4.40 -11.52 3.63
C ALA A 27 -4.85 -10.18 4.21
N LEU A 28 -5.00 -9.16 3.37
CA LEU A 28 -5.57 -7.89 3.79
C LEU A 28 -7.05 -8.07 4.14
N HIS A 29 -7.85 -8.64 3.25
CA HIS A 29 -9.29 -8.85 3.44
C HIS A 29 -9.59 -9.63 4.72
N GLU A 30 -8.91 -10.76 4.93
CA GLU A 30 -9.07 -11.63 6.11
C GLU A 30 -8.33 -11.11 7.35
N ARG A 31 -7.59 -10.00 7.25
CA ARG A 31 -6.76 -9.43 8.33
C ARG A 31 -5.80 -10.47 8.94
N THR A 32 -5.10 -11.20 8.09
CA THR A 32 -4.14 -12.23 8.49
C THR A 32 -2.69 -11.80 8.25
N GLY A 33 -1.75 -12.52 8.87
CA GLY A 33 -0.32 -12.28 8.71
C GLY A 33 0.08 -10.84 9.10
N GLY A 34 0.75 -10.12 8.21
CA GLY A 34 1.17 -8.74 8.42
C GLY A 34 0.03 -7.72 8.57
N PHE A 35 -1.22 -8.13 8.29
CA PHE A 35 -2.40 -7.27 8.41
C PHE A 35 -3.23 -7.52 9.67
N SER A 36 -2.79 -8.40 10.59
CA SER A 36 -3.56 -8.72 11.81
C SER A 36 -3.76 -7.54 12.77
N GLY A 37 -2.86 -6.56 12.76
CA GLY A 37 -2.98 -5.33 13.56
C GLY A 37 -3.87 -4.23 12.97
N TYR A 38 -4.53 -4.50 11.84
CA TYR A 38 -5.42 -3.56 11.16
C TYR A 38 -6.86 -3.85 11.56
N ALA A 39 -7.61 -2.77 11.85
CA ALA A 39 -8.99 -2.88 12.31
C ALA A 39 -9.86 -3.53 11.21
N SER A 40 -10.70 -4.50 11.58
CA SER A 40 -11.53 -5.25 10.62
C SER A 40 -12.75 -4.43 10.15
N ASP A 41 -13.28 -3.60 11.05
CA ASP A 41 -14.39 -2.68 10.85
C ASP A 41 -14.01 -1.45 10.01
N LYS A 42 -12.71 -1.13 9.93
CA LYS A 42 -12.23 0.00 9.12
C LYS A 42 -12.02 -0.40 7.66
N ASN A 43 -12.69 0.32 6.77
CA ASN A 43 -12.44 0.27 5.33
C ASN A 43 -11.19 1.08 4.97
N TYR A 44 -10.06 0.40 4.81
CA TYR A 44 -8.84 1.01 4.31
C TYR A 44 -8.87 1.13 2.79
N ARG A 45 -8.42 2.26 2.25
CA ARG A 45 -8.19 2.41 0.80
C ARG A 45 -6.82 1.86 0.45
N THR A 46 -6.75 1.02 -0.58
CA THR A 46 -5.56 0.21 -0.83
C THR A 46 -4.99 0.48 -2.20
N LEU A 47 -3.66 0.59 -2.28
CA LEU A 47 -2.95 0.78 -3.54
C LEU A 47 -1.87 -0.29 -3.67
N TYR A 48 -1.86 -0.97 -4.81
CA TYR A 48 -0.84 -1.96 -5.13
C TYR A 48 0.23 -1.33 -6.00
N LEU A 49 1.47 -1.32 -5.49
CA LEU A 49 2.60 -0.69 -6.16
C LEU A 49 3.71 -1.72 -6.36
N SER A 50 4.18 -1.88 -7.60
CA SER A 50 5.44 -2.60 -7.83
C SER A 50 6.63 -1.75 -7.37
N CYS A 51 7.64 -2.38 -6.74
CA CYS A 51 8.90 -1.74 -6.38
C CYS A 51 9.67 -1.18 -7.60
N GLY A 52 9.33 -1.67 -8.80
CA GLY A 52 9.89 -1.21 -10.08
C GLY A 52 11.34 -1.65 -10.35
N GLY A 53 11.83 -2.68 -9.66
CA GLY A 53 13.19 -3.21 -9.80
C GLY A 53 14.07 -3.00 -8.57
N CYS A 54 15.24 -3.63 -8.56
CA CYS A 54 16.18 -3.55 -7.43
C CYS A 54 16.95 -2.23 -7.47
N CYS A 55 16.84 -1.43 -6.39
CA CYS A 55 17.48 -0.15 -6.03
C CYS A 55 16.50 0.92 -5.48
N GLY A 56 15.19 0.63 -5.41
CA GLY A 56 14.21 1.46 -4.69
C GLY A 56 13.88 2.83 -5.31
N ARG A 57 14.63 3.29 -6.31
CA ARG A 57 14.42 4.60 -6.96
C ARG A 57 13.03 4.72 -7.61
N ALA A 58 12.58 3.66 -8.27
CA ALA A 58 11.24 3.64 -8.89
C ALA A 58 10.14 3.69 -7.82
N LEU A 59 10.28 2.95 -6.73
CA LEU A 59 9.37 2.97 -5.60
C LEU A 59 9.30 4.36 -4.96
N HIS A 60 10.45 4.99 -4.69
CA HIS A 60 10.51 6.32 -4.09
C HIS A 60 9.70 7.34 -4.91
N ARG A 61 9.90 7.39 -6.23
CA ARG A 61 9.13 8.28 -7.13
C ARG A 61 7.62 8.03 -7.03
N LYS A 62 7.19 6.77 -6.98
CA LYS A 62 5.78 6.40 -6.85
C LYS A 62 5.19 6.85 -5.51
N LEU A 63 5.91 6.64 -4.41
CA LEU A 63 5.48 7.05 -3.08
C LEU A 63 5.43 8.58 -2.93
N SER A 64 6.43 9.30 -3.45
CA SER A 64 6.42 10.77 -3.48
C SER A 64 5.25 11.31 -4.31
N HIS A 65 4.98 10.70 -5.47
CA HIS A 65 3.84 11.05 -6.30
C HIS A 65 2.51 10.77 -5.58
N LEU A 66 2.39 9.62 -4.91
CA LEU A 66 1.21 9.24 -4.14
C LEU A 66 0.88 10.28 -3.07
N ILE A 67 1.85 10.61 -2.22
CA ILE A 67 1.68 11.60 -1.14
C ILE A 67 1.22 12.94 -1.70
N ARG A 68 1.88 13.42 -2.77
CA ARG A 68 1.52 14.69 -3.41
C ARG A 68 0.09 14.69 -3.97
N LYS A 69 -0.33 13.59 -4.61
CA LYS A 69 -1.67 13.50 -5.23
C LYS A 69 -2.77 13.38 -4.20
N ILE A 70 -2.59 12.55 -3.19
CA ILE A 70 -3.56 12.38 -2.10
C ILE A 70 -3.72 13.70 -1.34
N LYS A 71 -2.63 14.37 -0.97
CA LYS A 71 -2.69 15.68 -0.32
C LYS A 71 -3.42 16.72 -1.17
N ALA A 72 -3.09 16.81 -2.46
CA ALA A 72 -3.69 17.82 -3.34
C ALA A 72 -5.17 17.58 -3.67
N ARG A 73 -5.63 16.33 -3.67
CA ARG A 73 -7.01 15.97 -4.04
C ARG A 73 -7.93 15.81 -2.83
N GLU A 74 -7.39 15.35 -1.71
CA GLU A 74 -8.18 14.88 -0.57
C GLU A 74 -7.75 15.52 0.76
N GLY A 75 -6.67 16.32 0.78
CA GLY A 75 -6.18 16.95 2.00
C GLY A 75 -5.60 15.97 3.03
N VAL A 76 -5.33 14.73 2.63
CA VAL A 76 -4.81 13.68 3.52
C VAL A 76 -3.28 13.77 3.59
N GLU A 77 -2.77 13.87 4.82
CA GLU A 77 -1.34 13.95 5.11
C GLU A 77 -0.66 12.57 5.16
N LYS A 78 0.67 12.56 5.05
CA LYS A 78 1.49 11.33 4.93
C LYS A 78 1.32 10.39 6.13
N ASP A 79 1.13 10.93 7.32
CA ASP A 79 0.94 10.18 8.57
C ASP A 79 -0.34 9.34 8.57
N ARG A 80 -1.30 9.61 7.68
CA ARG A 80 -2.51 8.80 7.48
C ARG A 80 -2.33 7.69 6.45
N ILE A 81 -1.13 7.54 5.88
CA ILE A 81 -0.75 6.50 4.91
C ILE A 81 0.24 5.54 5.59
N VAL A 82 0.15 4.25 5.27
CA VAL A 82 1.16 3.24 5.64
C VAL A 82 1.64 2.47 4.42
#